data_AF-A0A2N2SKR6-F1
#
_entry.id   AF-A0A2N2SKR6-F1
#
_cell.length_a   1.000
_cell.length_b   1.000
_cell.length_c   1.000
_cell.angle_alpha   90.00
_cell.angle_beta   90.00
_cell.angle_gamma   90.00
#
_symmetry.space_group_name_H-M   'P 1'
#
loop_
_entity.id
_entity.type
_entity.pdbx_description
1 polymer ?
#
loop_
_entity_poly.entity_id
_entity_poly.type
_entity_poly.pdbx_seq_one_letter_code
_entity_poly.pdbx_strand_id
1 'polypeptide(L)'
;FEMECAAMRKVRNELGLTNVQIMIPFVRNLEEASGVVDLLAEHGLKRGVNDLKLIMMCEIPSNALLADKFLEFFDGFSIGSNDLTQLTLGLDRDSGLVAHAFDERDEAVKALLSMAIQSANRLDKYVGICGQGPSDHADFAEWLMDEGIQTISLNPDTVVSTWLSLSTHATK
;
A
#
# COMPACT_ATOMS: atom_id res chain seq x y z
N PHE A 1 -9.11 4.73 -17.58
CA PHE A 1 -7.79 5.38 -17.62
C PHE A 1 -7.83 6.86 -18.02
N GLU A 2 -7.91 7.24 -19.30
CA GLU A 2 -7.80 8.65 -19.72
C GLU A 2 -8.82 9.57 -19.01
N MET A 3 -10.07 9.15 -18.93
CA MET A 3 -11.12 9.93 -18.24
C MET A 3 -10.83 10.10 -16.74
N GLU A 4 -10.24 9.11 -16.08
CA GLU A 4 -9.83 9.21 -14.68
C GLU A 4 -8.65 10.17 -14.54
N CYS A 5 -7.70 10.15 -15.48
CA CYS A 5 -6.59 11.10 -15.52
C CYS A 5 -7.09 12.54 -15.71
N ALA A 6 -8.06 12.75 -16.60
CA ALA A 6 -8.67 14.06 -16.80
C ALA A 6 -9.37 14.57 -15.52
N ALA A 7 -10.08 13.68 -14.82
CA ALA A 7 -10.70 14.02 -13.53
C ALA A 7 -9.65 14.37 -12.46
N MET A 8 -8.60 13.58 -12.32
CA MET A 8 -7.53 13.84 -11.34
C MET A 8 -6.77 15.13 -11.63
N ARG A 9 -6.52 15.43 -12.91
CA ARG A 9 -5.96 16.72 -13.30
C ARG A 9 -6.85 17.88 -12.92
N LYS A 10 -8.15 17.80 -13.17
CA LYS A 10 -9.08 18.86 -12.79
C LYS A 10 -9.04 19.09 -11.27
N VAL A 11 -9.11 18.00 -10.49
CA VAL A 11 -9.04 18.06 -9.01
C VAL A 11 -7.77 18.76 -8.53
N ARG A 12 -6.60 18.40 -9.08
CA ARG A 12 -5.32 18.95 -8.61
C ARG A 12 -4.98 20.32 -9.20
N ASN A 13 -5.13 20.48 -10.51
CA ASN A 13 -4.58 21.62 -11.26
C ASN A 13 -5.59 22.75 -11.46
N GLU A 14 -6.90 22.46 -11.43
CA GLU A 14 -7.94 23.49 -11.57
C GLU A 14 -8.59 23.81 -10.23
N LEU A 15 -8.92 22.80 -9.41
CA LEU A 15 -9.53 23.00 -8.08
C LEU A 15 -8.50 23.24 -6.98
N GLY A 16 -7.20 23.04 -7.25
CA GLY A 16 -6.11 23.32 -6.33
C GLY A 16 -5.95 22.31 -5.18
N LEU A 17 -6.57 21.13 -5.26
CA LEU A 17 -6.49 20.08 -4.22
C LEU A 17 -5.21 19.25 -4.36
N THR A 18 -4.07 19.87 -4.08
CA THR A 18 -2.74 19.25 -4.24
C THR A 18 -2.41 18.18 -3.21
N ASN A 19 -3.22 18.05 -2.14
CA ASN A 19 -3.08 17.00 -1.13
C ASN A 19 -3.53 15.62 -1.60
N VAL A 20 -4.28 15.53 -2.71
CA VAL A 20 -4.63 14.24 -3.34
C VAL A 20 -3.35 13.55 -3.77
N GLN A 21 -3.27 12.22 -3.76
CA GLN A 21 -2.16 11.46 -4.35
C GLN A 21 -2.77 10.41 -5.27
N ILE A 22 -1.99 9.88 -6.22
CA ILE A 22 -2.49 8.83 -7.12
C ILE A 22 -1.86 7.50 -6.70
N MET A 23 -2.70 6.52 -6.40
CA MET A 23 -2.27 5.16 -6.11
C MET A 23 -2.56 4.25 -7.29
N ILE A 24 -1.58 3.47 -7.74
CA ILE A 24 -1.71 2.54 -8.85
C ILE A 24 -1.82 1.11 -8.31
N PRO A 25 -2.96 0.42 -8.54
CA PRO A 25 -3.15 -0.96 -8.13
C PRO A 25 -2.59 -1.95 -9.14
N PHE A 26 -2.36 -3.17 -8.66
CA PHE A 26 -2.16 -4.41 -9.41
C PHE A 26 -1.04 -4.35 -10.46
N VAL A 27 0.05 -3.64 -10.14
CA VAL A 27 1.25 -3.57 -10.97
C VAL A 27 2.04 -4.86 -10.81
N ARG A 28 2.10 -5.70 -11.84
CA ARG A 28 2.65 -7.07 -11.75
C ARG A 28 4.16 -7.14 -11.91
N ASN A 29 4.71 -6.32 -12.80
CA ASN A 29 6.11 -6.33 -13.19
C ASN A 29 6.62 -4.90 -13.46
N LEU A 30 7.93 -4.78 -13.70
CA LEU A 30 8.59 -3.48 -13.88
C LEU A 30 8.22 -2.82 -15.21
N GLU A 31 7.88 -3.59 -16.24
CA GLU A 31 7.38 -3.05 -17.51
C GLU A 31 6.04 -2.35 -17.33
N GLU A 32 5.11 -2.95 -16.57
CA GLU A 32 3.84 -2.33 -16.20
C GLU A 32 4.05 -1.07 -15.34
N ALA A 33 5.01 -1.11 -14.40
CA ALA A 33 5.36 0.04 -13.55
C ALA A 33 5.87 1.23 -14.38
N SER A 34 6.81 1.00 -15.30
CA SER A 34 7.28 2.07 -16.20
C SER A 34 6.16 2.55 -17.11
N GLY A 35 5.43 1.62 -17.73
CA GLY A 35 4.39 1.95 -18.71
C GLY A 35 3.26 2.79 -18.12
N VAL A 36 2.82 2.52 -16.90
CA VAL A 36 1.76 3.31 -16.26
C VAL A 36 2.24 4.70 -15.84
N VAL A 37 3.48 4.84 -15.38
CA VAL A 37 4.08 6.15 -15.04
C VAL A 37 4.22 7.01 -16.30
N ASP A 38 4.68 6.43 -17.40
CA ASP A 38 4.80 7.12 -18.69
C ASP A 38 3.42 7.54 -19.21
N LEU A 39 2.43 6.63 -19.16
CA LEU A 39 1.07 6.92 -19.59
C LEU A 39 0.39 8.03 -18.76
N LEU A 40 0.60 8.04 -17.43
CA LEU A 40 0.16 9.15 -16.58
C LEU A 40 0.81 10.48 -17.01
N ALA A 41 2.10 10.46 -17.31
CA ALA A 41 2.83 11.65 -17.75
C ALA A 41 2.33 12.16 -19.10
N GLU A 42 2.03 11.28 -20.06
CA GLU A 42 1.40 11.64 -21.35
C GLU A 42 0.06 12.34 -21.15
N HIS A 43 -0.71 11.93 -20.14
CA HIS A 43 -1.96 12.59 -19.77
C HIS A 43 -1.78 13.81 -18.87
N GLY A 44 -0.56 14.24 -18.56
CA GLY A 44 -0.27 15.45 -17.77
C GLY A 44 -0.24 15.26 -16.25
N LEU A 45 -0.09 14.02 -15.78
CA LEU A 45 0.05 13.63 -14.37
C LEU A 45 1.46 13.08 -14.12
N LYS A 46 2.48 13.94 -14.23
CA LYS A 46 3.88 13.55 -14.05
C LYS A 46 4.32 13.68 -12.59
N ARG A 47 4.94 12.63 -12.04
CA ARG A 47 5.53 12.62 -10.69
C ARG A 47 6.43 13.86 -10.46
N GLY A 48 6.24 14.52 -9.33
CA GLY A 48 6.97 15.74 -8.95
C GLY A 48 6.46 17.05 -9.57
N VAL A 49 5.61 17.00 -10.60
CA VAL A 49 4.96 18.20 -11.16
C VAL A 49 3.73 18.53 -10.31
N ASN A 50 3.60 19.80 -9.89
CA ASN A 50 2.54 20.24 -8.97
C ASN A 50 2.44 19.36 -7.70
N ASP A 51 3.61 18.96 -7.18
CA ASP A 51 3.78 18.07 -6.03
C ASP A 51 2.99 16.74 -6.13
N LEU A 52 2.81 16.23 -7.37
CA LEU A 52 2.17 14.95 -7.57
C LEU A 52 3.05 13.82 -7.05
N LYS A 53 2.52 13.09 -6.07
CA LYS A 53 3.06 11.83 -5.59
C LYS A 53 2.33 10.66 -6.22
N LEU A 54 3.10 9.66 -6.66
CA LEU A 54 2.59 8.39 -7.17
C LEU A 54 2.90 7.30 -6.14
N ILE A 55 1.86 6.68 -5.60
CA ILE A 55 1.97 5.55 -4.68
C ILE A 55 1.64 4.27 -5.46
N MET A 56 2.30 3.17 -5.13
CA MET A 56 1.92 1.86 -5.67
C MET A 56 1.21 1.04 -4.61
N MET A 57 0.14 0.36 -4.97
CA MET A 57 -0.42 -0.65 -4.09
C MET A 57 0.48 -1.89 -4.10
N CYS A 58 1.10 -2.22 -2.97
CA CYS A 58 1.97 -3.36 -2.83
C CYS A 58 1.14 -4.57 -2.40
N GLU A 59 0.61 -5.31 -3.39
CA GLU A 59 -0.41 -6.34 -3.17
C GLU A 59 -0.11 -7.67 -3.89
N ILE A 60 0.98 -7.74 -4.64
CA ILE A 60 1.43 -8.93 -5.37
C ILE A 60 2.78 -9.35 -4.80
N PRO A 61 3.08 -10.66 -4.62
CA PRO A 61 4.37 -11.10 -4.09
C PRO A 61 5.59 -10.55 -4.84
N SER A 62 5.50 -10.36 -6.16
CA SER A 62 6.57 -9.72 -6.95
C SER A 62 6.90 -8.31 -6.47
N ASN A 63 5.92 -7.57 -5.94
CA ASN A 63 6.07 -6.19 -5.47
C ASN A 63 6.98 -6.15 -4.24
N ALA A 64 6.78 -7.07 -3.29
CA ALA A 64 7.64 -7.22 -2.12
C ALA A 64 9.02 -7.78 -2.47
N LEU A 65 9.09 -8.80 -3.33
CA LEU A 65 10.35 -9.43 -3.74
C LEU A 65 11.28 -8.47 -4.51
N LEU A 66 10.70 -7.52 -5.25
CA LEU A 66 11.42 -6.54 -6.06
C LEU A 66 11.17 -5.10 -5.57
N ALA A 67 10.89 -4.92 -4.28
CA ALA A 67 10.46 -3.66 -3.68
C ALA A 67 11.36 -2.48 -4.07
N ASP A 68 12.68 -2.62 -3.94
CA ASP A 68 13.65 -1.57 -4.30
C ASP A 68 13.49 -1.09 -5.76
N LYS A 69 13.27 -2.03 -6.70
CA LYS A 69 13.14 -1.72 -8.13
C LYS A 69 11.82 -1.05 -8.45
N PHE A 70 10.72 -1.53 -7.87
CA PHE A 70 9.42 -0.87 -8.02
C PHE A 70 9.45 0.54 -7.44
N LEU A 71 10.10 0.71 -6.29
CA LEU A 71 10.23 2.01 -5.65
C LEU A 71 10.95 3.01 -6.54
N GLU A 72 11.79 2.65 -7.52
CA GLU A 72 12.35 3.64 -8.47
C GLU A 72 11.25 4.45 -9.19
N PHE A 73 10.09 3.84 -9.46
CA PHE A 73 8.97 4.42 -10.20
C PHE A 73 7.95 5.16 -9.30
N PHE A 74 7.91 4.86 -8.01
CA PHE A 74 6.90 5.39 -7.08
C PHE A 74 7.52 6.17 -5.89
N ASP A 75 6.73 7.02 -5.26
CA ASP A 75 7.07 7.78 -4.05
C ASP A 75 6.87 6.96 -2.77
N GLY A 76 6.26 5.77 -2.88
CA GLY A 76 6.06 4.84 -1.77
C GLY A 76 5.03 3.77 -2.07
N PHE A 77 4.69 3.02 -1.01
CA PHE A 77 3.75 1.92 -1.05
C PHE A 77 2.54 2.13 -0.14
N SER A 78 1.40 1.62 -0.58
CA SER A 78 0.30 1.23 0.30
C SER A 78 0.12 -0.27 0.18
N ILE A 79 0.37 -1.03 1.23
CA ILE A 79 0.28 -2.48 1.19
C ILE A 79 -1.19 -2.89 1.21
N GLY A 80 -1.63 -3.58 0.15
CA GLY A 80 -2.94 -4.22 0.09
C GLY A 80 -2.85 -5.62 0.67
N SER A 81 -2.99 -5.75 1.99
CA SER A 81 -2.73 -7.00 2.71
C SER A 81 -3.71 -8.13 2.35
N ASN A 82 -4.92 -7.78 1.93
CA ASN A 82 -5.91 -8.73 1.44
C ASN A 82 -5.39 -9.53 0.23
N ASP A 83 -5.09 -8.83 -0.87
CA ASP A 83 -4.64 -9.46 -2.11
C ASP A 83 -3.24 -10.05 -1.95
N LEU A 84 -2.36 -9.41 -1.16
CA LEU A 84 -1.05 -9.98 -0.84
C LEU A 84 -1.19 -11.34 -0.17
N THR A 85 -2.08 -11.47 0.82
CA THR A 85 -2.36 -12.74 1.51
C THR A 85 -2.92 -13.78 0.55
N GLN A 86 -3.92 -13.42 -0.26
CA GLN A 86 -4.53 -14.33 -1.24
C GLN A 86 -3.51 -14.89 -2.24
N LEU A 87 -2.68 -14.01 -2.81
CA LEU A 87 -1.69 -14.39 -3.81
C LEU A 87 -0.47 -15.10 -3.22
N THR A 88 -0.13 -14.83 -1.96
CA THR A 88 0.97 -15.51 -1.25
C THR A 88 0.58 -16.93 -0.86
N LEU A 89 -0.64 -17.10 -0.35
CA LEU A 89 -1.13 -18.40 0.14
C LEU A 89 -1.87 -19.21 -0.94
N GLY A 90 -2.10 -18.63 -2.12
CA GLY A 90 -2.75 -19.30 -3.24
C GLY A 90 -4.23 -19.60 -2.99
N LEU A 91 -4.95 -18.66 -2.38
CA LEU A 91 -6.34 -18.84 -1.97
C LEU A 91 -7.25 -17.70 -2.46
N ASP A 92 -8.54 -17.99 -2.47
CA ASP A 92 -9.63 -17.03 -2.65
C ASP A 92 -10.40 -16.95 -1.33
N ARG A 93 -10.41 -15.78 -0.70
CA ARG A 93 -11.03 -15.59 0.63
C ARG A 93 -12.55 -15.65 0.59
N ASP A 94 -13.17 -15.47 -0.57
CA ASP A 94 -14.63 -15.56 -0.74
C ASP A 94 -15.05 -17.03 -0.99
N SER A 95 -14.09 -17.91 -1.28
CA SER A 95 -14.33 -19.34 -1.41
C SER A 95 -14.39 -20.02 -0.04
N GLY A 96 -15.60 -20.34 0.41
CA GLY A 96 -15.83 -21.05 1.68
C GLY A 96 -15.12 -22.41 1.81
N LEU A 97 -14.56 -22.95 0.73
CA LEU A 97 -13.74 -24.17 0.74
C LEU A 97 -12.34 -23.94 1.34
N VAL A 98 -11.77 -22.74 1.16
CA VAL A 98 -10.38 -22.42 1.52
C VAL A 98 -10.23 -21.16 2.36
N ALA A 99 -11.29 -20.36 2.54
CA ALA A 99 -11.28 -19.12 3.31
C ALA A 99 -10.74 -19.26 4.75
N HIS A 100 -10.89 -20.43 5.36
CA HIS A 100 -10.36 -20.72 6.71
C HIS A 100 -8.83 -20.66 6.80
N ALA A 101 -8.13 -20.71 5.66
CA ALA A 101 -6.68 -20.61 5.58
C ALA A 101 -6.20 -19.16 5.33
N PHE A 102 -7.11 -18.18 5.20
CA PHE A 102 -6.75 -16.77 5.09
C PHE A 102 -6.31 -16.24 6.45
N ASP A 103 -5.04 -15.86 6.58
CA ASP A 103 -4.52 -15.11 7.72
C ASP A 103 -3.43 -14.15 7.24
N GLU A 104 -3.65 -12.85 7.44
CA GLU A 104 -2.69 -11.80 7.07
C GLU A 104 -1.43 -11.82 7.95
N ARG A 105 -1.48 -12.56 9.06
CA ARG A 105 -0.37 -12.75 10.01
C ARG A 105 0.44 -14.01 9.73
N ASP A 106 0.09 -14.79 8.70
CA ASP A 106 0.88 -15.93 8.28
C ASP A 106 2.33 -15.53 8.02
N GLU A 107 3.28 -16.39 8.39
CA GLU A 107 4.71 -16.10 8.35
C GLU A 107 5.19 -15.78 6.92
N ALA A 108 4.60 -16.41 5.89
CA ALA A 108 4.93 -16.09 4.50
C ALA A 108 4.46 -14.68 4.13
N VAL A 109 3.28 -14.26 4.61
CA VAL A 109 2.75 -12.91 4.39
C VAL A 109 3.59 -11.89 5.14
N LYS A 110 3.88 -12.12 6.43
CA LYS A 110 4.75 -11.27 7.24
C LYS A 110 6.13 -11.08 6.63
N ALA A 111 6.72 -12.14 6.06
CA ALA A 111 8.00 -12.02 5.36
C ALA A 111 7.92 -11.01 4.20
N LEU A 112 6.86 -11.07 3.38
CA LEU A 112 6.66 -10.13 2.28
C LEU A 112 6.33 -8.71 2.75
N LEU A 113 5.54 -8.56 3.81
CA LEU A 113 5.26 -7.28 4.46
C LEU A 113 6.56 -6.63 4.95
N SER A 114 7.38 -7.38 5.69
CA SER A 114 8.66 -6.91 6.19
C SER A 114 9.58 -6.49 5.03
N MET A 115 9.70 -7.29 3.98
CA MET A 115 10.50 -6.91 2.80
C MET A 115 10.06 -5.58 2.18
N ALA A 116 8.76 -5.35 2.03
CA ALA A 116 8.23 -4.11 1.48
C ALA A 116 8.47 -2.90 2.42
N ILE A 117 8.20 -3.06 3.72
CA ILE A 117 8.37 -2.02 4.74
C ILE A 117 9.84 -1.62 4.86
N GLN A 118 10.73 -2.59 5.05
CA GLN A 118 12.17 -2.34 5.22
C GLN A 118 12.78 -1.69 3.98
N SER A 119 12.32 -2.06 2.78
CA SER A 119 12.79 -1.46 1.53
C SER A 119 12.34 -0.01 1.38
N ALA A 120 11.07 0.29 1.66
CA ALA A 120 10.56 1.66 1.64
C ALA A 120 11.25 2.56 2.68
N ASN A 121 11.39 2.09 3.91
CA ASN A 121 12.07 2.82 4.98
C ASN A 121 13.55 3.06 4.65
N ARG A 122 14.28 2.05 4.15
CA ARG A 122 15.68 2.18 3.74
C ARG A 122 15.88 3.22 2.63
N LEU A 123 14.90 3.36 1.75
CA LEU A 123 14.92 4.31 0.63
C LEU A 123 14.28 5.67 0.97
N ASP A 124 13.91 5.91 2.23
CA ASP A 124 13.21 7.12 2.70
C ASP A 124 11.93 7.40 1.89
N LYS A 125 11.14 6.35 1.65
CA LYS A 125 9.88 6.40 0.91
C LYS A 125 8.70 6.06 1.80
N TYR A 126 7.53 6.54 1.39
CA TYR A 126 6.29 6.28 2.12
C TYR A 126 5.99 4.77 2.15
N VAL A 127 5.54 4.27 3.31
CA VAL A 127 4.93 2.94 3.39
C VAL A 127 3.78 2.92 4.39
N GLY A 128 2.59 2.68 3.86
CA GLY A 128 1.38 2.43 4.63
C GLY A 128 0.82 1.05 4.37
N ILE A 129 -0.18 0.66 5.14
CA ILE A 129 -0.99 -0.54 4.93
C ILE A 129 -2.47 -0.18 4.92
N CYS A 130 -3.23 -0.81 4.03
CA CYS A 130 -4.68 -0.73 3.99
C CYS A 130 -5.28 -2.13 4.19
N GLY A 131 -6.29 -2.22 5.04
CA GLY A 131 -6.91 -3.49 5.41
C GLY A 131 -7.54 -3.42 6.80
N GLN A 132 -8.43 -4.37 7.11
CA GLN A 132 -9.02 -4.48 8.45
C GLN A 132 -8.16 -5.31 9.40
N GLY A 133 -7.19 -6.10 8.91
CA GLY A 133 -6.29 -6.91 9.74
C GLY A 133 -5.73 -6.18 10.95
N PRO A 134 -5.16 -4.96 10.81
CA PRO A 134 -4.61 -4.23 11.96
C PRO A 134 -5.67 -3.82 13.01
N SER A 135 -6.93 -3.57 12.62
CA SER A 135 -8.00 -3.29 13.59
C SER A 135 -8.61 -4.55 14.19
N ASP A 136 -8.65 -5.65 13.44
CA ASP A 136 -9.20 -6.93 13.89
C ASP A 136 -8.22 -7.70 14.80
N HIS A 137 -6.92 -7.46 14.62
CA HIS A 137 -5.83 -8.14 15.29
C HIS A 137 -4.82 -7.12 15.85
N ALA A 138 -4.96 -6.79 17.13
CA ALA A 138 -4.10 -5.80 17.80
C ALA A 138 -2.62 -6.20 17.78
N ASP A 139 -2.32 -7.49 17.94
CA ASP A 139 -0.96 -8.05 17.85
C ASP A 139 -0.31 -7.81 16.49
N PHE A 140 -1.12 -7.83 15.42
CA PHE A 140 -0.64 -7.53 14.08
C PHE A 140 -0.34 -6.04 13.88
N ALA A 141 -1.19 -5.14 14.42
CA ALA A 141 -0.91 -3.71 14.40
C ALA A 141 0.36 -3.35 15.20
N GLU A 142 0.55 -3.97 16.36
CA GLU A 142 1.77 -3.82 17.17
C GLU A 142 3.01 -4.30 16.39
N TRP A 143 2.94 -5.48 15.76
CA TRP A 143 4.02 -5.99 14.92
C TRP A 143 4.34 -5.07 13.73
N LEU A 144 3.32 -4.53 13.05
CA LEU A 144 3.53 -3.57 11.96
C LEU A 144 4.21 -2.29 12.45
N MET A 145 3.87 -1.81 13.64
CA MET A 145 4.53 -0.67 14.28
C MET A 145 6.00 -0.99 14.57
N ASP A 146 6.30 -2.18 15.10
CA ASP A 146 7.67 -2.62 15.39
C ASP A 146 8.52 -2.77 14.11
N GLU A 147 7.92 -3.23 13.00
CA GLU A 147 8.57 -3.27 11.68
C GLU A 147 8.83 -1.88 11.09
N GLY A 148 8.20 -0.83 11.63
CA GLY A 148 8.35 0.55 11.19
C GLY A 148 7.38 0.94 10.06
N ILE A 149 6.16 0.41 10.03
CA ILE A 149 5.11 0.97 9.17
C ILE A 149 4.88 2.45 9.50
N GLN A 150 4.70 3.30 8.49
CA GLN A 150 4.53 4.74 8.73
C GLN A 150 3.06 5.11 8.96
N THR A 151 2.14 4.42 8.29
CA THR A 151 0.70 4.67 8.41
C THR A 151 -0.12 3.38 8.36
N ILE A 152 -1.26 3.40 9.04
CA ILE A 152 -2.27 2.33 9.00
C ILE A 152 -3.61 2.97 8.64
N SER A 153 -4.20 2.57 7.52
CA SER A 153 -5.49 3.08 7.05
C SER A 153 -6.63 2.16 7.49
N LEU A 154 -7.54 2.70 8.30
CA LEU A 154 -8.60 1.94 8.98
C LEU A 154 -9.99 2.46 8.64
N ASN A 155 -11.01 1.66 8.97
CA ASN A 155 -12.39 2.15 8.94
C ASN A 155 -12.59 3.20 10.05
N PRO A 156 -13.40 4.25 9.82
CA PRO A 156 -13.54 5.35 10.77
C PRO A 156 -13.97 4.93 12.19
N ASP A 157 -14.73 3.85 12.33
CA ASP A 157 -15.21 3.30 13.60
C ASP A 157 -14.14 2.57 14.41
N THR A 158 -13.05 2.10 13.78
CA THR A 158 -11.94 1.39 14.45
C THR A 158 -10.71 2.26 14.70
N VAL A 159 -10.69 3.51 14.22
CA VAL A 159 -9.53 4.43 14.37
C VAL A 159 -9.18 4.68 15.84
N VAL A 160 -10.17 5.04 16.67
CA VAL A 160 -9.92 5.48 18.05
C VAL A 160 -9.40 4.34 18.92
N SER A 161 -10.01 3.15 18.82
CA SER A 161 -9.57 1.97 19.58
C SER A 161 -8.15 1.56 19.20
N THR A 162 -7.85 1.51 17.89
CA THR A 162 -6.53 1.10 17.40
C THR A 162 -5.46 2.12 17.79
N TRP A 163 -5.75 3.42 17.69
CA TRP A 163 -4.81 4.47 18.14
C TRP A 163 -4.49 4.33 19.63
N LEU A 164 -5.50 4.20 20.49
CA LEU A 164 -5.27 4.05 21.93
C LEU A 164 -4.42 2.80 22.25
N SER A 165 -4.69 1.68 21.59
CA SER A 165 -3.91 0.45 21.74
C SER A 165 -2.43 0.67 21.38
N LEU A 166 -2.17 1.20 20.19
CA LEU A 166 -0.82 1.44 19.69
C LEU A 166 -0.04 2.47 20.51
N SER A 167 -0.73 3.49 21.06
CA SER A 167 -0.08 4.47 21.94
C SER A 167 0.45 3.86 23.25
N THR A 168 -0.24 2.83 23.74
CA THR A 168 0.17 2.07 24.92
C THR A 168 1.33 1.12 24.60
N HIS A 169 1.37 0.58 23.38
CA HIS A 169 2.49 -0.24 22.91
C HIS A 169 3.77 0.57 22.75
N ALA A 170 3.70 1.72 22.08
CA ALA A 170 4.85 2.60 21.81
C ALA A 170 5.54 3.18 23.08
N THR A 171 4.91 3.07 24.25
CA THR A 171 5.44 3.54 25.53
C THR A 171 6.08 2.45 26.38
N LYS A 172 6.08 1.20 25.91
CA LYS A 172 6.81 0.07 26.52
C LYS A 172 8.25 0.00 26.02
#